data_AF-A0A3S4LVY7-F1
#
_entry.id   AF-A0A3S4LVY7-F1
#
_cell.length_a   1.000
_cell.length_b   1.000
_cell.length_c   1.000
_cell.angle_alpha   90.00
_cell.angle_beta   90.00
_cell.angle_gamma   90.00
#
_symmetry.space_group_name_H-M   'P 1'
#
loop_
_entity.id
_entity.type
_entity.pdbx_description
1 polymer ?
#
loop_
_entity_poly.entity_id
_entity_poly.type
_entity_poly.pdbx_seq_one_letter_code
_entity_poly.pdbx_strand_id
1 'polypeptide(L)'
;MVLHPLQHDSPAELAQPFDILDWRKGECELIPGKTAPNIVVVERDYPATYERFTSLGPLLDKLGNGGKGIAWNTQDEVDFLGKLNYTKHDGPAKGRPRIDTALDASEVILALAPETNGQVAVKAWQALGEMTGREHTHLAINKEDEKIRFRDIQAQPRKIISSPTWSGLESEHVSYNAGYTNVHELIPWRTLSGRQQLYQDHAWMRAFWRKPGGISSAD
;
A
#
# COMPACT_ATOMS: atom_id res chain seq x y z
N MET A 1 -1.13 2.90 23.59
CA MET A 1 -0.58 3.94 22.70
C MET A 1 0.54 3.31 21.87
N VAL A 2 0.65 3.69 20.60
CA VAL A 2 1.67 3.20 19.66
C VAL A 2 2.31 4.42 18.99
N LEU A 3 3.65 4.43 18.90
CA LEU A 3 4.37 5.42 18.11
C LEU A 3 4.52 4.89 16.68
N HIS A 4 4.14 5.71 15.70
CA HIS A 4 4.19 5.34 14.29
C HIS A 4 5.01 6.39 13.52
N PRO A 5 6.13 6.02 12.87
CA PRO A 5 6.96 6.98 12.17
C PRO A 5 6.22 7.58 10.96
N LEU A 6 6.72 8.71 10.47
CA LEU A 6 6.24 9.36 9.26
C LEU A 6 6.39 8.37 8.09
N GLN A 7 5.30 8.13 7.35
CA GLN A 7 5.26 7.17 6.26
C GLN A 7 5.46 7.88 4.92
N HIS A 8 6.27 7.28 4.05
CA HIS A 8 6.19 7.55 2.61
C HIS A 8 4.83 7.11 2.07
N ASP A 9 4.44 7.65 0.91
CA ASP A 9 3.15 7.40 0.28
C ASP A 9 1.96 7.83 1.20
N SER A 10 2.19 8.83 2.04
CA SER A 10 1.20 9.44 2.91
C SER A 10 1.42 10.96 2.96
N PRO A 11 0.40 11.78 3.27
CA PRO A 11 0.59 13.23 3.41
C PRO A 11 1.69 13.63 4.41
N ALA A 12 2.00 12.76 5.39
CA ALA A 12 3.03 12.99 6.39
C ALA A 12 4.48 12.90 5.84
N GLU A 13 4.68 12.48 4.59
CA GLU A 13 5.99 12.49 3.95
C GLU A 13 6.53 13.92 3.72
N LEU A 14 5.63 14.90 3.64
CA LEU A 14 5.96 16.33 3.50
C LEU A 14 6.21 16.99 4.86
N ALA A 15 7.14 16.43 5.63
CA ALA A 15 7.34 16.79 7.04
C ALA A 15 8.27 18.00 7.25
N GLN A 16 9.55 17.87 6.85
CA GLN A 16 10.59 18.88 7.02
C GLN A 16 11.24 19.18 5.66
N PRO A 17 10.80 20.24 4.95
CA PRO A 17 11.13 20.42 3.53
C PRO A 17 12.53 20.99 3.26
N PHE A 18 13.18 21.63 4.23
CA PHE A 18 14.44 22.37 3.99
C PHE A 18 15.56 21.91 4.93
N ASP A 19 15.35 22.09 6.23
CA ASP A 19 16.33 21.80 7.27
C ASP A 19 15.85 20.67 8.19
N ILE A 20 16.78 20.13 8.97
CA ILE A 20 16.50 19.08 9.96
C ILE A 20 16.52 19.74 11.33
N LEU A 21 15.35 19.81 11.96
CA LEU A 21 15.16 20.39 13.29
C LEU A 21 14.86 19.28 14.31
N ASP A 22 15.58 19.29 15.42
CA ASP A 22 15.40 18.38 16.55
C ASP A 22 14.65 19.06 17.71
N TRP A 23 13.41 18.65 17.93
CA TRP A 23 12.56 19.17 19.01
C TRP A 23 13.16 18.95 20.41
N ARG A 24 14.01 17.93 20.60
CA ARG A 24 14.67 17.66 21.89
C ARG A 24 15.73 18.70 22.24
N LYS A 25 16.26 19.38 21.23
CA LYS A 25 17.22 20.48 21.38
C LYS A 25 16.56 21.86 21.44
N GLY A 26 15.23 21.91 21.36
CA GLY A 26 14.49 23.17 21.30
C GLY A 26 14.56 23.87 19.94
N GLU A 27 14.98 23.17 18.88
CA GLU A 27 15.08 23.73 17.52
C GLU A 27 13.70 23.86 16.83
N CYS A 28 12.71 23.10 17.29
CA CYS A 28 11.31 23.16 16.85
C CYS A 28 10.36 22.62 17.93
N GLU A 29 9.05 22.83 17.74
CA GLU A 29 8.02 22.20 18.60
C GLU A 29 7.88 20.70 18.31
N LEU A 30 7.45 19.92 19.32
CA LEU A 30 7.06 18.53 19.15
C LEU A 30 5.65 18.46 18.56
N ILE A 31 5.57 18.16 17.26
CA ILE A 31 4.33 18.03 16.49
C ILE A 31 4.24 16.58 15.98
N PRO A 32 3.40 15.72 16.59
CA PRO A 32 3.18 14.36 16.11
C PRO A 32 2.72 14.34 14.65
N GLY A 33 3.36 13.52 13.83
CA GLY A 33 3.05 13.45 12.39
C GLY A 33 3.76 14.49 11.54
N LYS A 34 4.66 15.31 12.11
CA LYS A 34 5.48 16.29 11.37
C LYS A 34 6.92 16.38 11.86
N THR A 35 7.14 16.83 13.09
CA THR A 35 8.49 16.92 13.69
C THR A 35 8.79 15.76 14.65
N ALA A 36 7.77 14.94 14.95
CA ALA A 36 7.85 13.72 15.75
C ALA A 36 6.99 12.59 15.14
N PRO A 37 7.17 11.32 15.58
CA PRO A 37 6.27 10.23 15.18
C PRO A 37 4.82 10.53 15.51
N ASN A 38 3.89 9.95 14.75
CA ASN A 38 2.48 9.91 15.13
C ASN A 38 2.30 9.17 16.46
N ILE A 39 1.41 9.67 17.30
CA ILE A 39 1.05 9.05 18.58
C ILE A 39 -0.38 8.53 18.45
N VAL A 40 -0.52 7.22 18.27
CA VAL A 40 -1.80 6.60 17.91
C VAL A 40 -2.36 5.80 19.08
N VAL A 41 -3.66 5.97 19.33
CA VAL A 41 -4.41 5.10 20.25
C VAL A 41 -4.88 3.88 19.48
N VAL A 42 -4.50 2.69 19.95
CA VAL A 42 -4.93 1.41 19.39
C VAL A 42 -5.61 0.62 20.49
N GLU A 43 -6.90 0.36 20.30
CA GLU A 43 -7.69 -0.45 21.21
C GLU A 43 -7.46 -1.94 20.94
N ARG A 44 -7.13 -2.68 22.00
CA ARG A 44 -6.82 -4.12 21.92
C ARG A 44 -7.77 -4.89 22.83
N ASP A 45 -8.57 -5.74 22.22
CA ASP A 45 -9.40 -6.70 22.93
C ASP A 45 -8.63 -8.02 23.02
N TYR A 46 -7.84 -8.16 24.08
CA TYR A 46 -6.98 -9.31 24.28
C TYR A 46 -7.75 -10.64 24.38
N PRO A 47 -8.88 -10.72 25.12
CA PRO A 47 -9.71 -11.92 25.13
C PRO A 47 -10.20 -12.34 23.74
N ALA A 48 -10.49 -11.39 22.85
CA ALA A 48 -10.95 -11.67 21.48
C ALA A 48 -9.82 -11.92 20.46
N THR A 49 -8.55 -12.08 20.89
CA THR A 49 -7.40 -12.19 19.97
C THR A 49 -7.58 -13.33 18.95
N TYR A 50 -7.98 -14.52 19.41
CA TYR A 50 -8.19 -15.67 18.53
C TYR A 50 -9.34 -15.49 17.54
N GLU A 51 -10.46 -14.92 18.02
CA GLU A 51 -11.63 -14.64 17.17
C GLU A 51 -11.31 -13.60 16.09
N ARG A 52 -10.49 -12.58 16.43
CA ARG A 52 -10.01 -11.60 15.46
C ARG A 52 -8.97 -12.16 14.50
N PHE A 53 -8.12 -13.09 14.95
CA PHE A 53 -7.13 -13.74 14.09
C PHE A 53 -7.79 -14.64 13.02
N THR A 54 -8.86 -15.31 13.39
CA THR A 54 -9.59 -16.27 12.54
C THR A 54 -10.76 -15.63 11.77
N SER A 55 -10.75 -14.31 11.58
CA SER A 55 -11.78 -13.60 10.82
C SER A 55 -11.25 -12.36 10.13
N LEU A 56 -11.91 -11.97 9.04
CA LEU A 56 -11.60 -10.73 8.33
C LEU A 56 -12.15 -9.54 9.11
N GLY A 57 -11.28 -8.67 9.61
CA GLY A 57 -11.66 -7.54 10.46
C GLY A 57 -12.63 -6.54 9.79
N PRO A 58 -13.39 -5.75 10.56
CA PRO A 58 -14.42 -4.84 10.06
C PRO A 58 -13.89 -3.51 9.49
N LEU A 59 -12.59 -3.25 9.58
CA LEU A 59 -12.03 -1.98 9.11
C LEU A 59 -12.09 -1.84 7.58
N LEU A 60 -12.11 -2.94 6.84
CA LEU A 60 -12.27 -2.91 5.38
C LEU A 60 -13.63 -2.33 4.94
N ASP A 61 -14.66 -2.45 5.76
CA ASP A 61 -15.99 -1.90 5.48
C ASP A 61 -16.01 -0.36 5.65
N LYS A 62 -15.24 0.14 6.63
CA LYS A 62 -15.25 1.56 7.03
C LYS A 62 -14.17 2.39 6.36
N LEU A 63 -12.96 1.84 6.28
CA LEU A 63 -11.77 2.53 5.78
C LEU A 63 -11.44 2.13 4.34
N GLY A 64 -12.04 1.04 3.84
CA GLY A 64 -11.68 0.45 2.56
C GLY A 64 -10.35 -0.30 2.62
N ASN A 65 -9.75 -0.48 1.45
CA ASN A 65 -8.42 -1.04 1.29
C ASN A 65 -7.54 -0.05 0.51
N GLY A 66 -6.22 -0.22 0.55
CA GLY A 66 -5.34 0.67 -0.17
C GLY A 66 -3.87 0.42 0.11
N GLY A 67 -3.05 1.24 -0.52
CA GLY A 67 -1.61 1.19 -0.42
C GLY A 67 -0.99 2.13 -1.43
N LYS A 68 0.29 2.42 -1.25
CA LYS A 68 1.07 3.15 -2.26
C LYS A 68 0.42 4.53 -2.62
N GLY A 69 -0.19 5.19 -1.63
CA GLY A 69 -0.75 6.54 -1.73
C GLY A 69 -2.19 6.62 -2.21
N ILE A 70 -2.84 5.49 -2.52
CA ILE A 70 -4.21 5.42 -3.00
C ILE A 70 -5.06 4.49 -2.12
N ALA A 71 -6.38 4.69 -2.13
CA ALA A 71 -7.35 3.87 -1.42
C ALA A 71 -8.61 3.66 -2.26
N TRP A 72 -9.33 2.57 -2.00
CA TRP A 72 -10.55 2.20 -2.71
C TRP A 72 -11.52 1.43 -1.81
N ASN A 73 -12.79 1.39 -2.20
CA ASN A 73 -13.79 0.56 -1.55
C ASN A 73 -13.61 -0.92 -1.92
N THR A 74 -13.78 -1.81 -0.94
CA THR A 74 -13.65 -3.26 -1.14
C THR A 74 -14.83 -4.07 -0.61
N GLN A 75 -16.02 -3.44 -0.51
CA GLN A 75 -17.19 -4.07 0.08
C GLN A 75 -17.62 -5.33 -0.69
N ASP A 76 -17.64 -5.27 -2.02
CA ASP A 76 -18.00 -6.41 -2.87
C ASP A 76 -17.09 -7.62 -2.64
N GLU A 77 -15.79 -7.38 -2.39
CA GLU A 77 -14.83 -8.44 -2.08
C GLU A 77 -15.05 -9.02 -0.68
N VAL A 78 -15.36 -8.19 0.32
CA VAL A 78 -15.72 -8.65 1.68
C VAL A 78 -16.98 -9.52 1.62
N ASP A 79 -17.99 -9.11 0.87
CA ASP A 79 -19.24 -9.86 0.70
C ASP A 79 -18.99 -11.19 -0.03
N PHE A 80 -18.13 -11.17 -1.06
CA PHE A 80 -17.70 -12.38 -1.76
C PHE A 80 -16.97 -13.35 -0.82
N LEU A 81 -16.04 -12.85 -0.01
CA LEU A 81 -15.32 -13.66 0.97
C LEU A 81 -16.25 -14.26 2.03
N GLY A 82 -17.30 -13.54 2.43
CA GLY A 82 -18.33 -14.06 3.33
C GLY A 82 -19.10 -15.25 2.74
N LYS A 83 -19.26 -15.29 1.40
CA LYS A 83 -19.86 -16.43 0.69
C LYS A 83 -18.87 -17.59 0.50
N LEU A 84 -17.60 -17.26 0.21
CA LEU A 84 -16.57 -18.26 -0.10
C LEU A 84 -16.05 -18.97 1.15
N ASN A 85 -15.68 -18.21 2.19
CA ASN A 85 -15.09 -18.72 3.42
C ASN A 85 -16.13 -18.99 4.51
N TYR A 86 -17.42 -18.72 4.23
CA TYR A 86 -18.48 -18.60 5.21
C TYR A 86 -18.21 -17.49 6.26
N THR A 87 -19.15 -17.30 7.18
CA THR A 87 -19.06 -16.25 8.20
C THR A 87 -19.09 -16.81 9.62
N LYS A 88 -18.45 -16.14 10.57
CA LYS A 88 -18.54 -16.49 12.00
C LYS A 88 -20.01 -16.40 12.46
N HIS A 89 -20.52 -17.44 13.12
CA HIS A 89 -21.93 -17.50 13.53
C HIS A 89 -22.25 -16.68 14.79
N ASP A 90 -21.28 -16.57 15.69
CA ASP A 90 -21.39 -15.89 16.98
C ASP A 90 -20.06 -15.20 17.37
N GLY A 91 -20.00 -14.72 18.62
CA GLY A 91 -18.80 -14.11 19.17
C GLY A 91 -18.51 -12.67 18.69
N PRO A 92 -17.35 -12.11 19.09
CA PRO A 92 -16.96 -10.74 18.79
C PRO A 92 -16.82 -10.42 17.29
N ALA A 93 -16.62 -11.45 16.46
CA ALA A 93 -16.47 -11.35 15.01
C ALA A 93 -17.70 -11.88 14.24
N LYS A 94 -18.85 -12.01 14.89
CA LYS A 94 -20.10 -12.50 14.27
C LYS A 94 -20.38 -11.80 12.93
N GLY A 95 -20.67 -12.60 11.90
CA GLY A 95 -20.97 -12.13 10.55
C GLY A 95 -19.74 -11.80 9.69
N ARG A 96 -18.52 -11.83 10.23
CA ARG A 96 -17.29 -11.61 9.46
C ARG A 96 -16.87 -12.86 8.68
N PRO A 97 -16.29 -12.70 7.47
CA PRO A 97 -15.67 -13.81 6.73
C PRO A 97 -14.66 -14.57 7.60
N ARG A 98 -14.66 -15.90 7.54
CA ARG A 98 -13.73 -16.74 8.31
C ARG A 98 -12.34 -16.79 7.69
N ILE A 99 -11.35 -17.01 8.55
CA ILE A 99 -9.96 -17.29 8.19
C ILE A 99 -9.48 -18.43 9.10
N ASP A 100 -10.09 -19.61 8.95
CA ASP A 100 -9.79 -20.77 9.81
C ASP A 100 -8.66 -21.62 9.21
N THR A 101 -8.53 -21.62 7.88
CA THR A 101 -7.53 -22.40 7.14
C THR A 101 -6.57 -21.51 6.36
N ALA A 102 -5.42 -22.07 5.99
CA ALA A 102 -4.49 -21.41 5.07
C ALA A 102 -5.11 -21.14 3.68
N LEU A 103 -6.09 -21.96 3.28
CA LEU A 103 -6.86 -21.76 2.07
C LEU A 103 -7.73 -20.49 2.19
N ASP A 104 -8.44 -20.32 3.29
CA ASP A 104 -9.26 -19.14 3.56
C ASP A 104 -8.40 -17.86 3.52
N ALA A 105 -7.22 -17.90 4.16
CA ALA A 105 -6.26 -16.80 4.15
C ALA A 105 -5.74 -16.50 2.74
N SER A 106 -5.50 -17.53 1.93
CA SER A 106 -5.06 -17.37 0.54
C SER A 106 -6.15 -16.73 -0.31
N GLU A 107 -7.41 -17.14 -0.14
CA GLU A 107 -8.53 -16.54 -0.86
C GLU A 107 -8.79 -15.08 -0.43
N VAL A 108 -8.56 -14.73 0.84
CA VAL A 108 -8.57 -13.31 1.29
C VAL A 108 -7.54 -12.48 0.51
N ILE A 109 -6.31 -12.99 0.37
CA ILE A 109 -5.26 -12.31 -0.42
C ILE A 109 -5.70 -12.17 -1.88
N LEU A 110 -6.13 -13.27 -2.50
CA LEU A 110 -6.50 -13.29 -3.92
C LEU A 110 -7.72 -12.42 -4.23
N ALA A 111 -8.69 -12.33 -3.31
CA ALA A 111 -9.89 -11.53 -3.50
C ALA A 111 -9.62 -10.03 -3.33
N LEU A 112 -8.79 -9.62 -2.36
CA LEU A 112 -8.59 -8.21 -2.01
C LEU A 112 -7.49 -7.51 -2.81
N ALA A 113 -6.60 -8.25 -3.47
CA ALA A 113 -5.48 -7.68 -4.21
C ALA A 113 -5.85 -7.32 -5.67
N PRO A 114 -5.45 -6.13 -6.16
CA PRO A 114 -5.66 -5.74 -7.56
C PRO A 114 -4.93 -6.65 -8.55
N GLU A 115 -3.82 -7.29 -8.16
CA GLU A 115 -3.05 -8.17 -9.04
C GLU A 115 -3.79 -9.48 -9.38
N THR A 116 -4.83 -9.83 -8.61
CA THR A 116 -5.51 -11.13 -8.69
C THR A 116 -7.03 -11.02 -8.84
N ASN A 117 -7.57 -9.81 -8.72
CA ASN A 117 -8.98 -9.49 -8.90
C ASN A 117 -9.13 -8.24 -9.79
N GLY A 118 -9.65 -8.43 -11.00
CA GLY A 118 -9.80 -7.38 -12.01
C GLY A 118 -10.67 -6.21 -11.59
N GLN A 119 -11.73 -6.46 -10.82
CA GLN A 119 -12.58 -5.40 -10.28
C GLN A 119 -11.81 -4.50 -9.30
N VAL A 120 -10.92 -5.10 -8.49
CA VAL A 120 -10.05 -4.35 -7.60
C VAL A 120 -8.98 -3.60 -8.40
N ALA A 121 -8.44 -4.21 -9.47
CA ALA A 121 -7.49 -3.57 -10.36
C ALA A 121 -8.07 -2.28 -10.99
N VAL A 122 -9.29 -2.35 -11.53
CA VAL A 122 -9.98 -1.21 -12.11
C VAL A 122 -10.21 -0.11 -11.06
N LYS A 123 -10.74 -0.47 -9.88
CA LYS A 123 -10.92 0.48 -8.76
C LYS A 123 -9.61 1.15 -8.34
N ALA A 124 -8.52 0.40 -8.26
CA ALA A 124 -7.22 0.92 -7.86
C ALA A 124 -6.63 1.87 -8.93
N TRP A 125 -6.73 1.52 -10.22
CA TRP A 125 -6.30 2.41 -11.30
C TRP A 125 -7.14 3.67 -11.40
N GLN A 126 -8.45 3.58 -11.13
CA GLN A 126 -9.33 4.73 -11.05
C GLN A 126 -8.90 5.68 -9.93
N ALA A 127 -8.62 5.15 -8.73
CA ALA A 127 -8.12 5.95 -7.60
C ALA A 127 -6.79 6.66 -7.92
N LEU A 128 -5.87 6.00 -8.64
CA LEU A 128 -4.64 6.66 -9.10
C LEU A 128 -4.92 7.73 -10.15
N GLY A 129 -5.88 7.51 -11.03
CA GLY A 129 -6.28 8.48 -12.05
C GLY A 129 -6.80 9.80 -11.48
N GLU A 130 -7.44 9.77 -10.31
CA GLU A 130 -7.83 10.98 -9.58
C GLU A 130 -6.62 11.82 -9.16
N MET A 131 -5.52 11.19 -8.75
CA MET A 131 -4.30 11.90 -8.35
C MET A 131 -3.51 12.44 -9.54
N THR A 132 -3.44 11.70 -10.64
CA THR A 132 -2.66 12.08 -11.82
C THR A 132 -3.43 12.99 -12.78
N GLY A 133 -4.76 13.02 -12.68
CA GLY A 133 -5.64 13.67 -13.66
C GLY A 133 -5.67 12.97 -15.01
N ARG A 134 -5.27 11.69 -15.07
CA ARG A 134 -5.18 10.88 -16.29
C ARG A 134 -5.95 9.57 -16.11
N GLU A 135 -6.54 9.11 -17.20
CA GLU A 135 -7.27 7.83 -17.22
C GLU A 135 -6.24 6.66 -17.27
N HIS A 136 -6.35 5.70 -16.35
CA HIS A 136 -5.44 4.54 -16.27
C HIS A 136 -6.16 3.18 -16.18
N THR A 137 -7.49 3.15 -16.08
CA THR A 137 -8.29 1.91 -16.00
C THR A 137 -8.20 1.07 -17.27
N HIS A 138 -7.88 1.67 -18.42
CA HIS A 138 -7.60 0.94 -19.65
C HIS A 138 -6.49 -0.13 -19.48
N LEU A 139 -5.63 -0.01 -18.47
CA LEU A 139 -4.58 -0.98 -18.14
C LEU A 139 -5.10 -2.28 -17.49
N ALA A 140 -6.36 -2.30 -17.05
CA ALA A 140 -6.97 -3.45 -16.37
C ALA A 140 -8.38 -3.80 -16.87
N ILE A 141 -9.08 -2.91 -17.59
CA ILE A 141 -10.49 -3.10 -17.99
C ILE A 141 -10.70 -4.36 -18.84
N ASN A 142 -9.71 -4.74 -19.66
CA ASN A 142 -9.75 -5.96 -20.46
C ASN A 142 -9.65 -7.25 -19.63
N LYS A 143 -9.30 -7.14 -18.34
CA LYS A 143 -9.22 -8.23 -17.37
C LYS A 143 -10.11 -7.97 -16.14
N GLU A 144 -11.11 -7.08 -16.24
CA GLU A 144 -11.95 -6.71 -15.10
C GLU A 144 -12.68 -7.92 -14.47
N ASP A 145 -13.09 -8.88 -15.29
CA ASP A 145 -13.78 -10.11 -14.85
C ASP A 145 -12.81 -11.18 -14.30
N GLU A 146 -11.48 -11.01 -14.45
CA GLU A 146 -10.50 -11.99 -14.00
C GLU A 146 -10.49 -12.10 -12.47
N LYS A 147 -10.62 -13.33 -11.98
CA LYS A 147 -10.58 -13.66 -10.56
C LYS A 147 -9.72 -14.90 -10.35
N ILE A 148 -8.48 -14.69 -9.94
CA ILE A 148 -7.59 -15.80 -9.62
C ILE A 148 -8.06 -16.47 -8.33
N ARG A 149 -8.16 -17.81 -8.33
CA ARG A 149 -8.53 -18.62 -7.15
C ARG A 149 -7.44 -19.60 -6.80
N PHE A 150 -7.37 -19.98 -5.52
CA PHE A 150 -6.33 -20.86 -5.03
C PHE A 150 -6.36 -22.23 -5.74
N ARG A 151 -7.56 -22.78 -5.93
CA ARG A 151 -7.73 -24.08 -6.62
C ARG A 151 -7.34 -24.01 -8.09
N ASP A 152 -7.51 -22.86 -8.74
CA ASP A 152 -7.12 -22.69 -10.15
C ASP A 152 -5.60 -22.63 -10.32
N ILE A 153 -4.89 -21.95 -9.41
CA ILE A 153 -3.42 -21.88 -9.47
C ILE A 153 -2.76 -23.22 -9.12
N GLN A 154 -3.43 -24.08 -8.34
CA GLN A 154 -2.98 -25.47 -8.15
C GLN A 154 -3.08 -26.28 -9.44
N ALA A 155 -4.12 -26.04 -10.25
CA ALA A 155 -4.30 -26.72 -11.53
C ALA A 155 -3.27 -26.24 -12.55
N GLN A 156 -3.04 -24.92 -12.62
CA GLN A 156 -2.00 -24.32 -13.45
C GLN A 156 -1.72 -22.89 -12.97
N PRO A 157 -0.44 -22.50 -12.80
CA PRO A 157 -0.09 -21.12 -12.44
C PRO A 157 -0.76 -20.09 -13.35
N ARG A 158 -1.22 -18.99 -12.75
CA ARG A 158 -1.92 -17.90 -13.45
C ARG A 158 -1.03 -16.66 -13.52
N LYS A 159 -1.07 -15.97 -14.66
CA LYS A 159 -0.44 -14.65 -14.82
C LYS A 159 -1.31 -13.61 -14.14
N ILE A 160 -0.69 -12.72 -13.37
CA ILE A 160 -1.37 -11.65 -12.64
C ILE A 160 -1.84 -10.51 -13.56
N ILE A 161 -2.55 -9.56 -12.95
CA ILE A 161 -3.14 -8.38 -13.58
C ILE A 161 -2.22 -7.17 -13.35
N SER A 162 -2.16 -6.27 -14.34
CA SER A 162 -1.47 -4.98 -14.19
C SER A 162 -2.11 -4.16 -13.06
N SER A 163 -1.29 -3.68 -12.13
CA SER A 163 -1.76 -3.00 -10.91
C SER A 163 -0.96 -1.72 -10.64
N PRO A 164 -1.60 -0.66 -10.10
CA PRO A 164 -0.92 0.59 -9.74
C PRO A 164 0.08 0.41 -8.59
N THR A 165 0.04 -0.72 -7.87
CA THR A 165 1.07 -1.14 -6.90
C THR A 165 2.45 -1.22 -7.57
N TRP A 166 2.50 -1.51 -8.85
CA TRP A 166 3.74 -1.73 -9.60
C TRP A 166 3.98 -0.64 -10.65
N SER A 167 5.09 -0.74 -11.39
CA SER A 167 5.44 0.23 -12.44
C SER A 167 5.72 -0.39 -13.81
N GLY A 168 5.43 -1.68 -13.96
CA GLY A 168 5.43 -2.41 -15.23
C GLY A 168 4.03 -2.88 -15.61
N LEU A 169 3.90 -3.45 -16.80
CA LEU A 169 2.64 -4.00 -17.30
C LEU A 169 2.69 -5.51 -17.45
N GLU A 170 1.59 -6.17 -17.10
CA GLU A 170 1.35 -7.59 -17.35
C GLU A 170 0.58 -7.75 -18.66
N SER A 171 1.31 -7.70 -19.77
CA SER A 171 0.76 -7.71 -21.13
C SER A 171 1.24 -8.93 -21.92
N GLU A 172 0.47 -9.31 -22.95
CA GLU A 172 0.86 -10.34 -23.92
C GLU A 172 1.76 -9.79 -25.04
N HIS A 173 1.88 -8.47 -25.15
CA HIS A 173 2.65 -7.80 -26.21
C HIS A 173 3.91 -7.11 -25.71
N VAL A 174 3.98 -6.79 -24.41
CA VAL A 174 5.16 -6.19 -23.78
C VAL A 174 5.47 -6.91 -22.48
N SER A 175 6.74 -7.28 -22.30
CA SER A 175 7.20 -7.88 -21.06
C SER A 175 7.21 -6.85 -19.93
N TYR A 176 7.04 -7.31 -18.70
CA TYR A 176 7.13 -6.44 -17.54
C TYR A 176 8.48 -5.71 -17.49
N ASN A 177 8.44 -4.39 -17.34
CA ASN A 177 9.62 -3.55 -17.18
C ASN A 177 9.33 -2.45 -16.14
N ALA A 178 10.16 -2.35 -15.11
CA ALA A 178 9.96 -1.37 -14.06
C ALA A 178 10.16 0.07 -14.59
N GLY A 179 9.30 0.99 -14.17
CA GLY A 179 9.28 2.37 -14.67
C GLY A 179 8.54 2.55 -16.00
N TYR A 180 8.03 1.47 -16.61
CA TYR A 180 7.27 1.54 -17.85
C TYR A 180 6.07 2.48 -17.72
N THR A 181 5.28 2.34 -16.66
CA THR A 181 4.11 3.20 -16.46
C THR A 181 4.51 4.65 -16.16
N ASN A 182 5.64 4.88 -15.49
CA ASN A 182 6.13 6.24 -15.30
C ASN A 182 6.45 6.94 -16.63
N VAL A 183 7.07 6.20 -17.56
CA VAL A 183 7.46 6.73 -18.88
C VAL A 183 6.26 6.87 -19.83
N HIS A 184 5.37 5.88 -19.88
CA HIS A 184 4.31 5.81 -20.89
C HIS A 184 2.96 6.35 -20.38
N GLU A 185 2.64 6.14 -19.11
CA GLU A 185 1.41 6.66 -18.49
C GLU A 185 1.59 8.05 -17.87
N LEU A 186 2.84 8.54 -17.81
CA LEU A 186 3.23 9.81 -17.18
C LEU A 186 2.90 9.87 -15.68
N ILE A 187 2.90 8.71 -15.02
CA ILE A 187 2.77 8.61 -13.58
C ILE A 187 4.09 9.09 -12.94
N PRO A 188 4.08 10.08 -12.05
CA PRO A 188 5.31 10.55 -11.40
C PRO A 188 5.99 9.44 -10.58
N TRP A 189 7.31 9.47 -10.51
CA TRP A 189 8.01 8.77 -9.42
C TRP A 189 7.70 9.50 -8.12
N ARG A 190 7.53 8.77 -7.00
CA ARG A 190 7.26 9.38 -5.69
C ARG A 190 8.55 9.91 -5.05
N THR A 191 9.15 10.88 -5.74
CA THR A 191 10.34 11.62 -5.32
C THR A 191 9.97 13.09 -5.19
N LEU A 192 10.83 13.90 -4.56
CA LEU A 192 10.59 15.34 -4.40
C LEU A 192 10.30 16.04 -5.73
N SER A 193 10.97 15.61 -6.81
CA SER A 193 10.83 16.21 -8.14
C SER A 193 9.77 15.55 -9.03
N GLY A 194 9.14 14.45 -8.58
CA GLY A 194 8.26 13.63 -9.40
C GLY A 194 8.97 12.79 -10.47
N ARG A 195 10.32 12.78 -10.48
CA ARG A 195 11.18 12.21 -11.52
C ARG A 195 12.27 11.32 -10.92
N GLN A 196 13.04 10.64 -11.76
CA GLN A 196 14.29 10.00 -11.33
C GLN A 196 15.22 11.07 -10.74
N GLN A 197 15.44 11.02 -9.41
CA GLN A 197 16.11 12.09 -8.67
C GLN A 197 17.60 11.82 -8.58
N LEU A 198 18.38 12.41 -9.51
CA LEU A 198 19.84 12.27 -9.55
C LEU A 198 20.55 13.00 -8.41
N TYR A 199 19.92 14.03 -7.84
CA TYR A 199 20.50 14.84 -6.76
C TYR A 199 19.68 14.69 -5.48
N GLN A 200 20.32 14.17 -4.43
CA GLN A 200 19.74 13.95 -3.11
C GLN A 200 20.09 15.15 -2.21
N ASP A 201 19.15 16.08 -2.06
CA ASP A 201 19.36 17.40 -1.44
C ASP A 201 19.07 17.45 0.06
N HIS A 202 18.54 16.38 0.65
CA HIS A 202 18.36 16.24 2.09
C HIS A 202 19.65 16.58 2.85
N ALA A 203 19.56 17.33 3.94
CA ALA A 203 20.75 17.88 4.62
C ALA A 203 21.77 16.81 5.03
N TRP A 204 21.31 15.62 5.46
CA TRP A 204 22.22 14.50 5.72
C TRP A 204 22.86 13.95 4.45
N MET A 205 22.12 13.83 3.35
CA MET A 205 22.68 13.34 2.08
C MET A 205 23.79 14.28 1.60
N ARG A 206 23.57 15.61 1.65
CA ARG A 206 24.59 16.61 1.33
C ARG A 206 25.81 16.54 2.26
N ALA A 207 25.61 16.33 3.55
CA ALA A 207 26.69 16.29 4.54
C ALA A 207 27.56 15.03 4.41
N PHE A 208 26.95 13.86 4.17
CA PHE A 208 27.66 12.58 4.15
C PHE A 208 28.17 12.15 2.77
N TRP A 209 27.51 12.56 1.67
CA TRP A 209 27.99 12.28 0.30
C TRP A 209 29.34 12.94 0.00
N ARG A 210 29.68 14.03 0.70
CA ARG A 210 30.88 14.83 0.48
C ARG A 210 32.12 14.33 1.22
N LYS A 211 32.09 13.17 1.88
CA LYS A 211 33.30 12.51 2.43
C LYS A 211 33.77 11.35 1.52
N PRO A 212 34.50 11.60 0.42
CA PRO A 212 35.47 10.62 -0.05
C PRO A 212 36.57 10.53 1.02
N GLY A 213 37.19 9.36 1.18
CA GLY A 213 38.27 9.14 2.15
C GLY A 213 39.32 10.26 2.13
N GLY A 214 39.28 11.11 3.15
CA GLY A 214 40.19 12.19 3.39
C GLY A 214 40.42 12.26 4.89
N ILE A 215 41.67 11.99 5.26
CA ILE A 215 42.21 12.01 6.61
C ILE A 215 41.65 13.21 7.38
N SER A 216 41.18 12.95 8.59
CA SER A 216 41.10 13.96 9.64
C SER A 216 42.49 14.58 9.82
N SER A 217 42.76 15.74 9.22
CA SER A 217 43.71 16.66 9.84
C SER A 217 42.94 17.38 10.93
N ALA A 218 43.18 16.93 12.17
CA ALA A 218 43.12 17.81 13.30
C ALA A 218 44.19 18.89 13.06
N ASP A 219 43.78 20.14 13.07
CA ASP A 219 44.52 21.31 13.55
C ASP A 219 43.48 22.29 14.11
#